data_AF-A0A4R6PN26-F1
#
_entry.id   AF-A0A4R6PN26-F1
#
_cell.length_a   1.000
_cell.length_b   1.000
_cell.length_c   1.000
_cell.angle_alpha   90.00
_cell.angle_beta   90.00
_cell.angle_gamma   90.00
#
_symmetry.space_group_name_H-M   'P 1'
#
loop_
_entity.id
_entity.type
_entity.pdbx_description
1 polymer ?
#
loop_
_entity_poly.entity_id
_entity_poly.type
_entity_poly.pdbx_seq_one_letter_code
_entity_poly.pdbx_strand_id
1 'polypeptide(L)'
;MASAISHNHQFHTCFAEATQLLQQHQLQAALATLLRARRLALQVSEDPVLAANGQQNYVTTSLIMMGVQFRLHLHADTLATYHQLFHQLDDWLGRASSRACQKRLRGYQTLAERACRHLHLERLREETINAQSNP
;
A
#
# COMPACT_ATOMS: atom_id res chain seq x y z
N MET A 1 11.21 7.34 22.93
CA MET A 1 10.49 6.42 22.02
C MET A 1 9.06 6.93 21.90
N ALA A 2 8.57 7.21 20.69
CA ALA A 2 7.16 7.61 20.53
C ALA A 2 6.24 6.39 20.70
N SER A 3 5.11 6.57 21.36
CA SER A 3 4.15 5.48 21.63
C SER A 3 3.42 5.06 20.35
N ALA A 4 2.94 3.81 20.30
CA ALA A 4 2.14 3.32 19.18
C ALA A 4 0.89 4.17 18.91
N ILE A 5 0.30 4.77 19.95
CA ILE A 5 -0.80 5.72 19.85
C ILE A 5 -0.37 6.98 19.08
N SER A 6 0.81 7.52 19.38
CA SER A 6 1.36 8.68 18.68
C SER A 6 1.62 8.37 17.19
N HIS A 7 2.22 7.22 16.89
CA HIS A 7 2.41 6.78 15.50
C HIS A 7 1.08 6.56 14.78
N ASN A 8 0.06 6.01 15.44
CA ASN A 8 -1.25 5.81 14.84
C ASN A 8 -1.96 7.15 14.55
N HIS A 9 -1.86 8.12 15.46
CA HIS A 9 -2.37 9.47 15.19
C HIS A 9 -1.67 10.12 14.00
N GLN A 10 -0.33 10.09 13.98
CA GLN A 10 0.46 10.62 12.87
C GLN A 10 0.15 9.91 11.55
N PHE A 11 -0.09 8.60 11.58
CA PHE A 11 -0.54 7.86 10.40
C PHE A 11 -1.81 8.48 9.82
N HIS A 12 -2.84 8.68 10.65
CA HIS A 12 -4.11 9.23 10.18
C HIS A 12 -3.97 10.67 9.66
N THR A 13 -3.13 11.50 10.30
CA THR A 13 -2.82 12.84 9.79
C THR A 13 -2.18 12.79 8.41
N CYS A 14 -1.12 12.00 8.24
CA CYS A 14 -0.44 11.86 6.95
C CYS A 14 -1.36 11.24 5.88
N PHE A 15 -2.17 10.25 6.25
CA PHE A 15 -3.07 9.60 5.30
C PHE A 15 -4.18 10.55 4.81
N ALA A 16 -4.72 11.38 5.71
CA ALA A 16 -5.70 12.41 5.36
C ALA A 16 -5.09 13.48 4.44
N GLU A 17 -3.90 13.97 4.76
CA GLU A 17 -3.15 14.92 3.92
C GLU A 17 -2.87 14.33 2.52
N ALA A 18 -2.39 13.09 2.46
CA ALA A 18 -2.15 12.43 1.19
C ALA A 18 -3.43 12.28 0.35
N THR A 19 -4.55 11.99 1.00
CA THR A 19 -5.87 11.91 0.34
C THR A 19 -6.26 13.26 -0.26
N GLN A 20 -6.04 14.36 0.47
CA GLN A 20 -6.29 15.71 -0.03
C GLN A 20 -5.39 16.04 -1.24
N LEU A 21 -4.10 15.67 -1.18
CA LEU A 21 -3.18 15.85 -2.31
C LEU A 21 -3.61 15.05 -3.55
N LEU A 22 -4.13 13.84 -3.36
CA LEU A 22 -4.68 13.04 -4.46
C LEU A 22 -5.92 13.70 -5.10
N GLN A 23 -6.82 14.28 -4.30
CA GLN A 23 -7.97 15.03 -4.80
C GLN A 23 -7.56 16.27 -5.60
N GLN A 24 -6.41 16.86 -5.26
CA GLN A 24 -5.82 17.99 -5.97
C GLN A 24 -4.92 17.57 -7.16
N HIS A 25 -4.90 16.28 -7.51
CA HIS A 25 -4.03 15.70 -8.54
C HIS A 25 -2.52 15.91 -8.32
N GLN A 26 -2.10 16.20 -7.09
CA GLN A 26 -0.69 16.39 -6.72
C GLN A 26 -0.02 15.04 -6.41
N LEU A 27 0.15 14.20 -7.44
CA LEU A 27 0.53 12.80 -7.29
C LEU A 27 1.90 12.59 -6.62
N GLN A 28 2.91 13.39 -6.96
CA GLN A 28 4.25 13.27 -6.37
C GLN A 28 4.26 13.64 -4.87
N ALA A 29 3.56 14.73 -4.51
CA ALA A 29 3.42 15.14 -3.11
C ALA A 29 2.63 14.09 -2.32
N ALA A 30 1.53 13.59 -2.88
CA ALA A 30 0.75 12.51 -2.29
C ALA A 30 1.61 11.26 -2.04
N LEU A 31 2.44 10.86 -3.00
CA LEU A 31 3.33 9.71 -2.86
C LEU A 31 4.33 9.88 -1.71
N ALA A 32 4.93 11.06 -1.57
CA ALA A 32 5.83 11.37 -0.47
C ALA A 32 5.14 11.25 0.90
N THR A 33 3.91 11.76 1.01
CA THR A 33 3.11 11.69 2.24
C THR A 33 2.66 10.24 2.52
N LEU A 34 2.27 9.48 1.50
CA LEU A 34 1.92 8.05 1.62
C LEU A 34 3.11 7.20 2.09
N LEU A 35 4.33 7.47 1.62
CA LEU A 35 5.55 6.79 2.09
C LEU A 35 5.76 6.97 3.60
N ARG A 36 5.48 8.17 4.12
CA ARG A 36 5.51 8.44 5.56
C ARG A 36 4.40 7.69 6.28
N ALA A 37 3.17 7.74 5.78
CA ALA A 37 2.04 7.00 6.35
C ALA A 37 2.32 5.50 6.42
N ARG A 38 2.84 4.88 5.35
CA ARG A 38 3.16 3.45 5.31
C ARG A 38 4.18 3.05 6.38
N ARG A 39 5.23 3.86 6.60
CA ARG A 39 6.22 3.62 7.66
C ARG A 39 5.60 3.69 9.06
N LEU A 40 4.74 4.66 9.32
CA LEU A 40 4.03 4.79 10.59
C LEU A 40 3.09 3.60 10.83
N ALA A 41 2.36 3.17 9.80
CA ALA A 41 1.49 2.00 9.88
C ALA A 41 2.27 0.71 10.20
N LEU A 42 3.47 0.55 9.61
CA LEU A 42 4.35 -0.58 9.95
C LEU A 42 4.78 -0.53 11.42
N GLN A 43 5.15 0.64 11.94
CA GLN A 43 5.50 0.78 13.36
C GLN A 43 4.31 0.48 14.29
N VAL A 44 3.09 0.89 13.92
CA VAL A 44 1.87 0.57 14.67
C VAL A 44 1.55 -0.93 14.62
N SER A 45 1.92 -1.61 13.53
CA SER A 45 1.63 -3.04 13.34
C SER A 45 2.35 -3.97 14.34
N GLU A 46 3.43 -3.48 14.97
CA GLU A 46 4.19 -4.22 15.98
C GLU A 46 3.62 -4.03 17.40
N ASP A 47 2.62 -3.16 17.59
CA ASP A 47 1.95 -2.98 18.87
C ASP A 47 0.88 -4.08 19.09
N PRO A 48 0.87 -4.79 20.23
CA PRO A 48 -0.06 -5.91 20.46
C PRO A 48 -1.55 -5.54 20.36
N VAL A 49 -1.92 -4.31 20.74
CA VAL A 49 -3.32 -3.84 20.76
C VAL A 49 -3.71 -3.29 19.40
N LEU A 50 -2.81 -2.53 18.77
CA LEU A 50 -3.08 -1.82 17.52
C LEU A 50 -2.59 -2.58 16.27
N ALA A 51 -1.98 -3.77 16.42
CA ALA A 51 -1.39 -4.56 15.33
C ALA A 51 -2.33 -4.71 14.14
N ALA A 52 -3.58 -5.09 14.40
CA ALA A 52 -4.61 -5.27 13.38
C ALA A 52 -4.84 -4.01 12.55
N ASN A 53 -4.91 -2.86 13.21
CA ASN A 53 -5.11 -1.57 12.56
C ASN A 53 -3.85 -1.18 11.76
N GLY A 54 -2.66 -1.34 12.35
CA GLY A 54 -1.39 -1.09 11.67
C GLY A 54 -1.23 -1.92 10.39
N GLN A 55 -1.55 -3.23 10.46
CA GLN A 55 -1.52 -4.14 9.30
C GLN A 55 -2.48 -3.68 8.20
N GLN A 56 -3.74 -3.38 8.53
CA GLN A 56 -4.72 -2.89 7.57
C GLN A 56 -4.28 -1.58 6.91
N ASN A 57 -3.78 -0.65 7.73
CA ASN A 57 -3.33 0.67 7.30
C ASN A 57 -2.11 0.54 6.37
N TYR A 58 -1.17 -0.35 6.69
CA TYR A 58 0.00 -0.63 5.87
C TYR A 58 -0.40 -1.19 4.50
N VAL A 59 -1.29 -2.20 4.48
CA VAL A 59 -1.77 -2.81 3.24
C VAL A 59 -2.48 -1.76 2.39
N THR A 60 -3.47 -1.07 2.95
CA THR A 60 -4.25 -0.03 2.26
C THR A 60 -3.34 1.04 1.64
N THR A 61 -2.40 1.56 2.43
CA THR A 61 -1.46 2.59 1.97
C THR A 61 -0.58 2.07 0.84
N SER A 62 -0.10 0.82 0.94
CA SER A 62 0.73 0.20 -0.09
C SER A 62 -0.03 0.07 -1.43
N LEU A 63 -1.31 -0.33 -1.40
CA LEU A 63 -2.12 -0.46 -2.61
C LEU A 63 -2.36 0.90 -3.29
N ILE A 64 -2.62 1.94 -2.49
CA ILE A 64 -2.78 3.31 -3.02
C ILE A 64 -1.45 3.79 -3.62
N MET A 65 -0.34 3.59 -2.93
CA MET A 65 0.99 3.93 -3.45
C MET A 65 1.27 3.28 -4.80
N MET A 66 0.96 1.99 -4.96
CA MET A 66 1.14 1.28 -6.23
C MET A 66 0.33 1.92 -7.36
N GLY A 67 -0.92 2.33 -7.09
CA GLY A 67 -1.74 3.04 -8.07
C GLY A 67 -1.18 4.41 -8.44
N VAL A 68 -0.65 5.15 -7.46
CA VAL A 68 -0.02 6.47 -7.69
C VAL A 68 1.28 6.33 -8.49
N GLN A 69 2.15 5.39 -8.11
CA GLN A 69 3.38 5.08 -8.82
C GLN A 69 3.10 4.65 -10.25
N PHE A 70 2.08 3.82 -10.47
CA PHE A 70 1.66 3.41 -11.81
C PHE A 70 1.24 4.61 -12.66
N ARG A 71 0.41 5.53 -12.13
CA ARG A 71 0.00 6.76 -12.82
C ARG A 71 1.16 7.72 -13.11
N LEU A 72 2.23 7.64 -12.33
CA LEU A 72 3.47 8.40 -12.55
C LEU A 72 4.47 7.66 -13.48
N HIS A 73 4.07 6.52 -14.06
CA HIS A 73 4.92 5.64 -14.88
C HIS A 73 6.18 5.12 -14.15
N LEU A 74 6.13 5.05 -12.81
CA LEU A 74 7.20 4.54 -11.95
C LEU A 74 7.10 3.01 -11.78
N HIS A 75 7.13 2.27 -12.89
CA HIS A 75 6.83 0.82 -12.89
C HIS A 75 7.78 -0.01 -12.01
N ALA A 76 9.06 0.36 -11.95
CA ALA A 76 10.03 -0.31 -11.08
C ALA A 76 9.67 -0.14 -9.59
N ASP A 77 9.24 1.06 -9.19
CA ASP A 77 8.82 1.35 -7.81
C ASP A 77 7.51 0.64 -7.46
N THR A 78 6.58 0.51 -8.42
CA THR A 78 5.36 -0.27 -8.25
C THR A 78 5.69 -1.74 -7.96
N LEU A 79 6.61 -2.35 -8.72
CA LEU A 79 7.07 -3.72 -8.49
C LEU A 79 7.81 -3.87 -7.16
N ALA A 80 8.66 -2.92 -6.79
CA ALA A 80 9.34 -2.93 -5.50
C ALA A 80 8.33 -2.87 -4.33
N THR A 81 7.32 -2.01 -4.45
CA THR A 81 6.25 -1.88 -3.45
C THR A 81 5.44 -3.17 -3.31
N TYR A 82 5.15 -3.82 -4.44
CA TYR A 82 4.53 -5.14 -4.47
C TYR A 82 5.35 -6.18 -3.69
N HIS A 83 6.63 -6.36 -4.04
CA HIS A 83 7.49 -7.34 -3.37
C HIS A 83 7.60 -7.10 -1.86
N GLN A 84 7.77 -5.84 -1.45
CA GLN A 84 7.80 -5.46 -0.04
C GLN A 84 6.49 -5.79 0.69
N LEU A 85 5.34 -5.56 0.06
CA LEU A 85 4.03 -5.86 0.64
C LEU A 85 3.85 -7.36 0.87
N PHE A 86 4.18 -8.19 -0.12
CA PHE A 86 4.04 -9.65 0.00
C PHE A 86 5.01 -10.24 1.00
N HIS A 87 6.27 -9.80 1.01
CA HIS A 87 7.22 -10.19 2.04
C HIS A 87 6.70 -9.88 3.44
N GLN A 88 6.19 -8.66 3.66
CA GLN A 88 5.67 -8.28 4.96
C GLN A 88 4.41 -9.09 5.37
N LEU A 89 3.55 -9.43 4.42
CA LEU A 89 2.37 -10.27 4.65
C LEU A 89 2.77 -11.72 5.00
N ASP A 90 3.78 -12.28 4.32
CA ASP A 90 4.31 -13.60 4.63
C ASP A 90 4.97 -13.63 6.02
N ASP A 91 5.71 -12.58 6.39
CA ASP A 91 6.28 -12.43 7.73
C ASP A 91 5.20 -12.39 8.82
N TRP A 92 4.12 -11.63 8.60
CA TRP A 92 3.00 -11.60 9.55
C TRP A 92 2.25 -12.93 9.61
N LEU A 93 2.09 -13.62 8.49
CA LEU A 93 1.47 -14.95 8.45
C LEU A 93 2.30 -15.98 9.21
N GLY A 94 3.63 -15.94 9.07
CA GLY A 94 4.56 -16.81 9.80
C GLY A 94 4.51 -16.59 11.31
N ARG A 95 4.22 -15.36 11.76
CA ARG A 95 4.07 -15.00 13.19
C ARG A 95 2.63 -15.14 13.71
N ALA A 96 1.63 -15.31 12.84
CA ALA A 96 0.22 -15.29 13.24
C ALA A 96 -0.19 -16.58 13.97
N SER A 97 -0.47 -16.45 15.26
CA SER A 97 -0.89 -17.57 16.12
C SER A 97 -2.39 -17.89 16.06
N SER A 98 -3.23 -16.94 15.63
CA SER A 98 -4.68 -17.14 15.60
C SER A 98 -5.24 -17.32 14.20
N ARG A 99 -6.19 -18.26 14.05
CA ARG A 99 -6.90 -18.51 12.78
C ARG A 99 -7.60 -17.26 12.24
N ALA A 100 -8.13 -16.42 13.13
CA ALA A 100 -8.78 -15.17 12.75
C ALA A 100 -7.78 -14.18 12.14
N CYS A 101 -6.59 -14.03 12.73
CA CYS A 101 -5.52 -13.21 12.19
C CYS A 101 -5.04 -13.75 10.84
N GLN A 102 -4.77 -15.05 10.75
CA GLN A 102 -4.37 -15.70 9.48
C GLN A 102 -5.39 -15.48 8.37
N LYS A 103 -6.69 -15.67 8.65
CA LYS A 103 -7.77 -15.42 7.68
C LYS A 103 -7.75 -13.97 7.18
N ARG A 104 -7.55 -13.00 8.08
CA ARG A 104 -7.48 -11.58 7.73
C ARG A 104 -6.26 -11.28 6.84
N LEU A 105 -5.08 -11.76 7.22
CA LEU A 105 -3.85 -11.58 6.46
C LEU A 105 -3.92 -12.23 5.06
N ARG A 106 -4.50 -13.43 4.95
CA ARG A 106 -4.79 -14.04 3.63
C ARG A 106 -5.76 -13.20 2.80
N GLY A 107 -6.78 -12.60 3.44
CA GLY A 107 -7.65 -11.64 2.78
C GLY A 107 -6.91 -10.43 2.22
N TYR A 108 -5.91 -9.91 2.95
CA TYR A 108 -5.04 -8.83 2.47
C TYR A 108 -4.14 -9.27 1.30
N GLN A 109 -3.59 -10.48 1.33
CA GLN A 109 -2.85 -11.03 0.19
C GLN A 109 -3.74 -11.11 -1.06
N THR A 110 -4.96 -11.67 -0.94
CA THR A 110 -5.90 -11.73 -2.08
C THR A 110 -6.25 -10.34 -2.61
N LEU A 111 -6.41 -9.34 -1.74
CA LEU A 111 -6.65 -7.96 -2.16
C LEU A 111 -5.45 -7.40 -2.95
N ALA A 112 -4.24 -7.63 -2.46
CA ALA A 112 -3.02 -7.19 -3.13
C ALA A 112 -2.82 -7.89 -4.48
N GLU A 113 -3.05 -9.19 -4.58
CA GLU A 113 -2.99 -9.94 -5.85
C GLU A 113 -3.98 -9.38 -6.89
N ARG A 114 -5.21 -9.06 -6.46
CA ARG A 114 -6.22 -8.46 -7.33
C ARG A 114 -5.79 -7.08 -7.83
N ALA A 115 -5.25 -6.24 -6.95
CA ALA A 115 -4.73 -4.93 -7.34
C ALA A 115 -3.60 -5.05 -8.37
N CYS A 116 -2.68 -6.00 -8.19
CA CYS A 116 -1.59 -6.24 -9.14
C CYS A 116 -2.09 -6.70 -10.50
N ARG A 117 -3.05 -7.62 -10.51
CA ARG A 117 -3.69 -8.08 -11.74
C ARG A 117 -4.36 -6.93 -12.48
N HIS A 118 -5.03 -6.03 -11.76
CA HIS A 118 -5.65 -4.86 -12.35
C HIS A 118 -4.61 -3.93 -12.99
N LEU A 119 -3.53 -3.58 -12.28
CA LEU A 119 -2.46 -2.73 -12.82
C LEU A 119 -1.77 -3.36 -14.04
N HIS A 120 -1.58 -4.69 -14.04
CA HIS A 120 -1.04 -5.40 -15.20
C HIS A 120 -1.95 -5.30 -16.43
N LEU A 121 -3.26 -5.49 -16.25
CA LEU A 121 -4.24 -5.36 -17.34
C LEU A 121 -4.32 -3.93 -17.88
N GLU A 122 -4.26 -2.92 -17.00
CA GLU A 122 -4.22 -1.51 -17.42
C GLU A 122 -2.96 -1.21 -18.24
N ARG A 123 -1.80 -1.72 -17.84
CA ARG A 123 -0.57 -1.58 -18.62
C ARG A 123 -0.69 -2.18 -20.02
N LEU A 124 -1.22 -3.39 -20.12
CA LEU A 124 -1.41 -4.05 -21.42
C LEU A 124 -2.36 -3.24 -22.33
N ARG A 125 -3.39 -2.60 -21.76
CA ARG A 125 -4.28 -1.70 -22.49
C ARG A 125 -3.54 -0.47 -23.01
N GLU A 126 -2.74 0.19 -22.17
CA GLU A 126 -1.91 1.34 -22.56
C GLU A 126 -0.93 0.98 -23.68
N GLU A 127 -0.24 -0.17 -23.58
CA GLU A 127 0.68 -0.67 -24.61
C GLU A 127 -0.03 -0.97 -25.94
N THR A 128 -1.23 -1.55 -25.88
CA THR A 128 -2.03 -1.86 -27.08
C THR A 128 -2.51 -0.59 -27.79
N ILE A 129 -3.00 0.40 -27.04
CA ILE A 129 -3.44 1.70 -27.58
C ILE A 129 -2.28 2.44 -28.24
N ASN A 130 -1.11 2.46 -27.59
CA ASN A 130 0.09 3.10 -28.12
C ASN A 130 0.59 2.41 -29.41
N ALA A 131 0.53 1.07 -29.47
CA ALA A 131 0.90 0.31 -30.68
C ALA A 131 -0.05 0.55 -31.85
N GLN A 132 -1.34 0.84 -31.60
CA GLN A 132 -2.32 1.16 -32.64
C GLN A 132 -2.25 2.62 -33.11
N SER A 133 -1.65 3.51 -32.32
CA SER A 133 -1.58 4.96 -32.59
C SER A 133 -0.33 5.37 -33.40
N ASN A 134 0.65 4.48 -33.54
CA ASN A 134 1.85 4.67 -34.36
C ASN A 134 1.89 3.62 -35.50
N PRO A 135 1.33 3.92 -36.69
CA PRO A 135 1.51 3.08 -37.88
C PRO A 135 2.92 3.15 -38.47
#